data_AF-H9FH34-F1
#
_entry.id   AF-H9FH34-F1
#
_cell.length_a   1.000
_cell.length_b   1.000
_cell.length_c   1.000
_cell.angle_alpha   90.00
_cell.angle_beta   90.00
_cell.angle_gamma   90.00
#
_symmetry.space_group_name_H-M   'P 1'
#
loop_
_entity.id
_entity.type
_entity.pdbx_description
1 polymer ?
#
loop_
_entity_poly.entity_id
_entity_poly.type
_entity_poly.pdbx_seq_one_letter_code
_entity_poly.pdbx_strand_id
1 'polypeptide(L)'
;LDLSSFTDNSKAVNKEYEEYVLTVGDFDERIFLGADAEEEIGTPRKFTGDTPLGKLTAQANVEYNLQQHFEKKRSFAPSTPLTGRRYLREKEAVITPVASATQSVSRLQSIVAGLKNAPSDQLTNIFESCVRNPMENIMKILKGMGETFCQHYTQSTDEQPGSHIDFAVNRLKLAEILYYKILETVMVQETRRLHGMDMSVLLEQDIFHHSLMACCLEIVLFAYSSPRTFPWIIEVLNL
;
A
#
# COMPACT_ATOMS: atom_id res chain seq x y z
N LEU A 1 6.80 31.05 -6.05
CA LEU A 1 6.17 31.53 -4.80
C LEU A 1 6.83 32.85 -4.45
N ASP A 2 6.06 33.92 -4.38
CA ASP A 2 6.57 35.23 -3.98
C ASP A 2 6.77 35.23 -2.46
N LEU A 3 8.02 35.37 -2.00
CA LEU A 3 8.36 35.35 -0.58
C LEU A 3 7.69 36.51 0.19
N SER A 4 7.36 37.62 -0.50
CA SER A 4 6.76 38.81 0.11
C SER A 4 5.38 38.53 0.72
N SER A 5 4.65 37.54 0.21
CA SER A 5 3.27 37.23 0.62
C SER A 5 3.18 36.11 1.66
N PHE A 6 4.31 35.53 2.08
CA PHE A 6 4.30 34.36 2.97
C PHE A 6 3.61 34.65 4.32
N THR A 7 3.91 35.79 4.93
CA THR A 7 3.35 36.20 6.23
C THR A 7 1.84 36.35 6.15
N ASP A 8 1.34 36.99 5.10
CA ASP A 8 -0.09 37.24 4.94
C ASP A 8 -0.84 35.95 4.60
N ASN A 9 -0.27 35.10 3.75
CA ASN A 9 -0.82 33.77 3.45
C ASN A 9 -0.86 32.89 4.71
N SER A 10 0.20 32.90 5.52
CA SER A 10 0.24 32.13 6.77
C SER A 10 -0.83 32.61 7.76
N LYS A 11 -1.02 33.92 7.92
CA LYS A 11 -2.08 34.48 8.76
C LYS A 11 -3.48 34.10 8.26
N ALA A 12 -3.70 34.21 6.94
CA ALA A 12 -4.97 33.86 6.32
C ALA A 12 -5.33 32.39 6.56
N VAL A 13 -4.40 31.48 6.30
CA VAL A 13 -4.59 30.03 6.53
C VAL A 13 -4.87 29.72 8.00
N ASN A 14 -4.12 30.33 8.93
CA ASN A 14 -4.34 30.11 10.36
C ASN A 14 -5.73 30.56 10.82
N LYS A 15 -6.19 31.71 10.31
CA LYS A 15 -7.51 32.25 10.64
C LYS A 15 -8.62 31.36 10.10
N GLU A 16 -8.53 30.95 8.83
CA GLU A 16 -9.51 30.07 8.20
C GLU A 16 -9.61 28.71 8.91
N TYR A 17 -8.46 28.13 9.28
CA TYR A 17 -8.41 26.90 10.06
C TYR A 17 -9.02 27.08 11.47
N GLU A 18 -8.72 28.18 12.17
CA GLU A 18 -9.30 28.46 13.49
C GLU A 18 -10.83 28.60 13.44
N GLU A 19 -11.34 29.34 12.45
CA GLU A 19 -12.79 29.45 12.21
C GLU A 19 -13.42 28.08 11.93
N TYR A 20 -12.78 27.22 11.13
CA TYR A 20 -13.24 25.86 10.86
C TYR A 20 -13.32 25.02 12.13
N VAL A 21 -12.22 24.94 12.91
CA VAL A 21 -12.16 24.13 14.13
C VAL A 21 -13.21 24.58 15.15
N LEU A 22 -13.37 25.88 15.34
CA LEU A 22 -14.40 26.43 16.25
C LEU A 22 -15.82 26.15 15.77
N THR A 23 -16.04 26.13 14.45
CA THR A 23 -17.36 25.86 13.85
C THR A 23 -17.75 24.40 13.94
N VAL A 24 -16.81 23.48 13.64
CA VAL A 24 -17.05 22.03 13.65
C VAL A 24 -16.92 21.45 15.07
N GLY A 25 -16.21 22.13 15.96
CA GLY A 25 -15.92 21.67 17.32
C GLY A 25 -14.91 20.51 17.34
N ASP A 26 -14.02 20.45 16.35
CA ASP A 26 -13.01 19.40 16.24
C ASP A 26 -11.78 19.71 17.11
N PHE A 27 -10.85 18.75 17.20
CA PHE A 27 -9.60 18.90 17.91
C PHE A 27 -8.64 19.85 17.17
N ASP A 28 -8.06 20.83 17.86
CA ASP A 28 -7.06 21.70 17.27
C ASP A 28 -5.68 21.00 17.22
N GLU A 29 -5.33 20.42 16.07
CA GLU A 29 -4.02 19.77 15.88
C GLU A 29 -2.80 20.71 16.01
N ARG A 30 -2.98 22.04 16.04
CA ARG A 30 -1.86 22.95 16.28
C ARG A 30 -1.23 22.78 17.66
N ILE A 31 -1.93 22.12 18.59
CA ILE A 31 -1.35 21.73 19.89
C ILE A 31 -0.08 20.88 19.72
N PHE A 32 0.03 20.08 18.65
CA PHE A 32 1.23 19.29 18.35
C PHE A 32 2.45 20.14 17.93
N LEU A 33 2.25 21.44 17.68
CA LEU A 33 3.32 22.40 17.38
C LEU A 33 3.84 23.12 18.64
N GLY A 34 3.19 22.92 19.79
CA GLY A 34 3.60 23.52 21.06
C GLY A 34 5.00 23.06 21.50
N ALA A 35 5.74 23.95 22.17
CA ALA A 35 7.10 23.63 22.62
C ALA A 35 7.14 22.43 23.60
N ASP A 36 6.07 22.22 24.35
CA ASP A 36 5.93 21.17 25.35
C ASP A 36 5.11 19.95 24.86
N ALA A 37 4.72 19.94 23.57
CA ALA A 37 3.94 18.86 22.96
C ALA A 37 4.65 17.49 22.97
N GLU A 38 5.96 17.46 23.19
CA GLU A 38 6.69 16.21 23.38
C GLU A 38 6.38 15.60 24.75
N GLU A 39 6.44 16.41 25.81
CA GLU A 39 6.30 15.97 27.21
C GLU A 39 4.84 15.71 27.57
N GLU A 40 3.92 16.54 27.06
CA GLU A 40 2.50 16.46 27.45
C GLU A 40 1.70 15.43 26.65
N ILE A 41 2.02 15.23 25.35
CA ILE A 41 1.22 14.40 24.44
C ILE A 41 2.01 13.30 23.72
N GLY A 42 3.32 13.18 23.98
CA GLY A 42 4.14 12.05 23.52
C GLY A 42 4.44 12.05 22.02
N THR A 43 4.50 13.23 21.38
CA THR A 43 4.82 13.38 19.96
C THR A 43 6.22 12.82 19.66
N PRO A 44 6.40 11.80 18.80
CA PRO A 44 7.72 11.19 18.57
C PRO A 44 8.70 12.20 17.98
N ARG A 45 9.90 12.33 18.57
CA ARG A 45 11.00 13.14 18.02
C ARG A 45 11.24 12.81 16.54
N LYS A 46 11.42 13.85 15.71
CA LYS A 46 12.30 13.74 14.55
C LYS A 46 13.69 13.50 15.12
N PHE A 47 14.30 12.35 14.88
CA PHE A 47 15.67 12.05 15.33
C PHE A 47 16.63 13.12 14.78
N THR A 48 16.88 14.19 15.53
CA THR A 48 18.04 15.06 15.34
C THR A 48 19.15 14.41 16.14
N GLY A 49 20.17 13.91 15.44
CA GLY A 49 21.23 13.05 15.96
C GLY A 49 22.17 13.65 17.01
N ASP A 50 21.76 14.70 17.71
CA ASP A 50 22.55 15.34 18.75
C ASP A 50 21.65 15.73 19.93
N THR A 51 21.82 15.09 21.08
CA THR A 51 21.53 15.73 22.36
C THR A 51 22.59 15.29 23.38
N PRO A 52 23.28 16.24 24.04
CA PRO A 52 24.32 15.94 25.01
C PRO A 52 23.75 15.36 26.32
N LEU A 53 24.58 14.51 26.91
CA LEU A 53 24.42 13.79 28.16
C LEU A 53 24.09 14.74 29.34
N GLY A 54 22.87 14.66 29.87
CA GLY A 54 22.54 15.30 31.15
C GLY A 54 21.04 15.46 31.41
N LYS A 55 20.35 14.39 31.82
CA LYS A 55 19.05 14.52 32.49
C LYS A 55 18.99 13.62 33.73
N LEU A 56 18.49 14.22 34.81
CA LEU A 56 18.59 13.80 36.21
C LEU A 56 17.70 12.59 36.53
N THR A 57 18.17 11.79 37.48
CA THR A 57 17.66 10.49 37.99
C THR A 57 16.18 10.42 38.36
N ALA A 58 15.45 11.54 38.45
CA ALA A 58 14.01 11.55 38.75
C ALA A 58 13.14 11.20 37.52
N GLN A 59 13.58 11.52 36.29
CA GLN A 59 12.83 11.21 35.07
C GLN A 59 12.87 9.72 34.70
N ALA A 60 13.94 9.02 35.04
CA ALA A 60 14.12 7.59 34.75
C ALA A 60 13.06 6.70 35.42
N ASN A 61 12.58 7.07 36.62
CA ASN A 61 11.57 6.28 37.33
C ASN A 61 10.15 6.46 36.77
N VAL A 62 9.83 7.64 36.22
CA VAL A 62 8.54 7.91 35.60
C VAL A 62 8.47 7.25 34.23
N GLU A 63 9.54 7.33 33.44
CA GLU A 63 9.69 6.57 32.19
C GLU A 63 9.60 5.07 32.44
N TYR A 64 10.30 4.53 33.45
CA TYR A 64 10.26 3.10 33.77
C TYR A 64 8.85 2.59 34.13
N ASN A 65 8.11 3.34 34.94
CA ASN A 65 6.74 2.96 35.33
C ASN A 65 5.74 3.09 34.18
N LEU A 66 5.86 4.13 33.35
CA LEU A 66 4.97 4.34 32.21
C LEU A 66 5.25 3.30 31.09
N GLN A 67 6.51 2.94 30.89
CA GLN A 67 6.94 1.93 29.92
C GLN A 67 6.42 0.53 30.29
N GLN A 68 6.47 0.15 31.57
CA GLN A 68 5.85 -1.10 32.03
C GLN A 68 4.33 -1.12 31.83
N HIS A 69 3.66 0.03 31.95
CA HIS A 69 2.20 0.11 31.81
C HIS A 69 1.74 0.05 30.34
N PHE A 70 2.55 0.56 29.41
CA PHE A 70 2.31 0.46 27.96
C PHE A 70 2.72 -0.90 27.38
N GLU A 71 3.79 -1.53 27.87
CA GLU A 71 4.19 -2.88 27.46
C GLU A 71 3.11 -3.92 27.78
N LYS A 72 2.39 -3.78 28.91
CA LYS A 72 1.28 -4.67 29.28
C LYS A 72 0.00 -4.49 28.45
N LYS A 73 -0.17 -3.37 27.75
CA LYS A 73 -1.42 -3.04 27.01
C LYS A 73 -1.26 -2.93 25.49
N ARG A 74 -0.04 -3.08 24.95
CA ARG A 74 0.23 -2.94 23.50
C ARG A 74 -0.21 -4.12 22.63
N SER A 75 -0.66 -5.24 23.20
CA SER A 75 -1.24 -6.33 22.42
C SER A 75 -2.77 -6.16 22.32
N PHE A 76 -3.25 -5.57 21.22
CA PHE A 76 -4.67 -5.65 20.84
C PHE A 76 -5.08 -7.03 20.30
N ALA A 77 -4.13 -7.98 20.20
CA ALA A 77 -4.41 -9.35 19.81
C ALA A 77 -4.47 -10.28 21.03
N PRO A 78 -5.50 -11.15 21.15
CA PRO A 78 -5.57 -12.11 22.24
C PRO A 78 -4.35 -13.04 22.20
N SER A 79 -3.66 -13.17 23.34
CA SER A 79 -2.51 -14.06 23.48
C SER A 79 -2.97 -15.51 23.35
N THR A 80 -2.92 -16.07 22.14
CA THR A 80 -3.09 -17.51 21.95
C THR A 80 -1.77 -18.21 22.23
N PRO A 81 -1.77 -19.32 22.98
CA PRO A 81 -0.56 -19.93 23.55
C PRO A 81 0.37 -20.63 22.53
N LEU A 82 0.15 -20.47 21.23
CA LEU A 82 0.80 -21.29 20.18
C LEU A 82 1.77 -20.55 19.25
N THR A 83 2.09 -19.28 19.49
CA THR A 83 3.20 -18.62 18.79
C THR A 83 4.40 -18.52 19.73
N GLY A 84 5.42 -19.35 19.50
CA GLY A 84 6.69 -19.39 20.26
C GLY A 84 7.55 -18.12 20.19
N ARG A 85 6.92 -16.93 20.12
CA ARG A 85 7.53 -15.60 20.11
C ARG A 85 8.48 -15.37 21.29
N ARG A 86 8.22 -16.03 22.43
CA ARG A 86 9.08 -15.98 23.62
C ARG A 86 10.51 -16.50 23.42
N TYR A 87 10.77 -17.26 22.34
CA TYR A 87 12.09 -17.82 22.01
C TYR A 87 12.79 -17.10 20.86
N LEU A 88 12.14 -16.12 20.23
CA LEU A 88 12.77 -15.28 19.20
C LEU A 88 13.42 -14.08 19.89
N ARG A 89 14.68 -13.78 19.54
CA ARG A 89 15.34 -12.54 19.93
C ARG A 89 14.72 -11.42 19.09
N GLU A 90 13.52 -11.00 19.47
CA GLU A 90 12.74 -9.99 18.77
C GLU A 90 13.45 -8.65 18.97
N LYS A 91 14.30 -8.27 18.01
CA LYS A 91 14.58 -6.85 17.80
C LYS A 91 13.29 -6.31 17.18
N GLU A 92 12.26 -6.10 18.01
CA GLU A 92 11.07 -5.36 17.60
C GLU A 92 11.57 -4.00 17.13
N ALA A 93 11.72 -3.85 15.81
CA ALA A 93 11.85 -2.54 15.24
C ALA A 93 10.56 -1.82 15.66
N VAL A 94 10.70 -0.71 16.38
CA VAL A 94 9.57 0.17 16.67
C VAL A 94 9.13 0.74 15.32
N ILE A 95 8.26 0.01 14.62
CA ILE A 95 7.71 0.42 13.34
C ILE A 95 6.61 1.43 13.67
N THR A 96 6.77 2.66 13.22
CA THR A 96 5.75 3.70 13.39
C THR A 96 4.49 3.31 12.61
N PRO A 97 3.29 3.78 13.01
CA PRO A 97 2.05 3.49 12.27
C PRO A 97 2.15 3.82 10.77
N VAL A 98 2.84 4.93 10.42
CA VAL A 98 3.11 5.31 9.02
C VAL A 98 4.04 4.32 8.33
N ALA A 99 5.12 3.89 8.99
CA ALA A 99 6.02 2.88 8.42
C ALA A 99 5.30 1.53 8.22
N SER A 100 4.43 1.14 9.15
CA SER A 100 3.60 -0.07 9.03
C SER A 100 2.63 0.05 7.86
N ALA A 101 1.95 1.19 7.72
CA ALA A 101 0.97 1.43 6.66
C ALA A 101 1.63 1.48 5.27
N THR A 102 2.87 1.95 5.17
CA THR A 102 3.58 2.14 3.90
C THR A 102 4.52 1.00 3.52
N GLN A 103 4.78 0.05 4.41
CA GLN A 103 5.68 -1.08 4.15
C GLN A 103 5.22 -1.91 2.95
N SER A 104 3.92 -2.22 2.85
CA SER A 104 3.36 -2.99 1.73
C SER A 104 3.54 -2.26 0.40
N VAL A 105 3.31 -0.94 0.38
CA VAL A 105 3.56 -0.09 -0.80
C VAL A 105 5.03 -0.12 -1.18
N SER A 106 5.94 0.06 -0.23
CA SER A 106 7.39 0.03 -0.49
C SER A 106 7.83 -1.29 -1.11
N ARG A 107 7.37 -2.42 -0.55
CA ARG A 107 7.66 -3.76 -1.10
C ARG A 107 7.10 -3.94 -2.50
N LEU A 108 5.86 -3.52 -2.74
CA LEU A 108 5.24 -3.56 -4.06
C LEU A 108 6.07 -2.77 -5.08
N GLN A 109 6.44 -1.54 -4.73
CA GLN A 109 7.27 -0.68 -5.58
C GLN A 109 8.63 -1.32 -5.90
N SER A 110 9.27 -1.97 -4.93
CA SER A 110 10.52 -2.72 -5.18
C SER A 110 10.32 -3.91 -6.13
N ILE A 111 9.18 -4.62 -6.05
CA ILE A 111 8.88 -5.75 -6.93
C ILE A 111 8.68 -5.32 -8.38
N VAL A 112 8.06 -4.16 -8.60
CA VAL A 112 7.75 -3.63 -9.94
C VAL A 112 8.83 -2.72 -10.51
N ALA A 113 9.85 -2.36 -9.71
CA ALA A 113 10.90 -1.44 -10.11
C ALA A 113 11.63 -1.90 -11.37
N GLY A 114 11.74 -1.01 -12.36
CA GLY A 114 12.40 -1.27 -13.64
C GLY A 114 11.63 -2.16 -14.62
N LEU A 115 10.45 -2.65 -14.25
CA LEU A 115 9.58 -3.44 -15.12
C LEU A 115 8.59 -2.56 -15.88
N LYS A 116 8.12 -3.07 -17.02
CA LYS A 116 7.15 -2.39 -17.90
C LYS A 116 5.77 -3.02 -17.73
N ASN A 117 4.72 -2.27 -18.06
CA ASN A 117 3.34 -2.79 -18.14
C ASN A 117 3.08 -3.48 -19.49
N ALA A 118 4.06 -4.26 -19.95
CA ALA A 118 4.07 -4.96 -21.22
C ALA A 118 4.84 -6.28 -21.03
N PRO A 119 4.60 -7.31 -21.86
CA PRO A 119 5.40 -8.53 -21.79
C PRO A 119 6.88 -8.22 -22.00
N SER A 120 7.75 -8.92 -21.28
CA SER A 120 9.19 -8.86 -21.52
C SER A 120 9.54 -9.56 -22.84
N ASP A 121 10.77 -9.39 -23.31
CA ASP A 121 11.28 -10.13 -24.47
C ASP A 121 11.22 -11.65 -24.22
N GLN A 122 11.48 -12.10 -22.98
CA GLN A 122 11.39 -13.51 -22.64
C GLN A 122 9.96 -14.03 -22.72
N LEU A 123 9.00 -13.30 -22.18
CA LEU A 123 7.58 -13.68 -22.25
C LEU A 123 7.07 -13.63 -23.69
N THR A 124 7.52 -12.65 -24.48
CA THR A 124 7.20 -12.53 -25.90
C THR A 124 7.70 -13.75 -26.69
N ASN A 125 8.93 -14.21 -26.44
CA ASN A 125 9.44 -15.45 -27.04
C ASN A 125 8.60 -16.68 -26.68
N ILE A 126 8.08 -16.77 -25.45
CA ILE A 126 7.18 -17.85 -25.04
C ILE A 126 5.87 -17.77 -25.85
N PHE A 127 5.30 -16.58 -26.00
CA PHE A 127 4.08 -16.39 -26.80
C PHE A 127 4.26 -16.75 -28.27
N GLU A 128 5.40 -16.38 -28.86
CA GLU A 128 5.75 -16.71 -30.25
C GLU A 128 6.03 -18.21 -30.46
N SER A 129 6.45 -18.92 -29.42
CA SER A 129 6.65 -20.38 -29.48
C SER A 129 5.36 -21.18 -29.43
N CYS A 130 4.24 -20.55 -29.04
CA CYS A 130 2.93 -21.20 -29.01
C CYS A 130 2.39 -21.37 -30.43
N VAL A 131 1.76 -22.52 -30.71
CA VAL A 131 1.07 -22.78 -32.00
C VAL A 131 0.08 -21.67 -32.33
N ARG A 132 -0.61 -21.15 -31.31
CA ARG A 132 -1.46 -19.95 -31.40
C ARG A 132 -0.91 -18.89 -30.45
N ASN A 133 -0.47 -17.77 -31.01
CA ASN A 133 0.10 -16.69 -30.22
C ASN A 133 -1.01 -15.99 -29.38
N PRO A 134 -0.92 -16.01 -28.04
CA PRO A 134 -1.97 -15.48 -27.16
C PRO A 134 -1.90 -13.96 -26.94
N MET A 135 -0.87 -13.27 -27.47
CA MET A 135 -0.54 -11.89 -27.13
C MET A 135 -1.71 -10.91 -27.34
N GLU A 136 -2.37 -10.94 -28.50
CA GLU A 136 -3.49 -10.04 -28.80
C GLU A 136 -4.69 -10.30 -27.89
N ASN A 137 -5.01 -11.57 -27.61
CA ASN A 137 -6.12 -11.92 -26.74
C ASN A 137 -5.87 -11.43 -25.30
N ILE A 138 -4.66 -11.67 -24.78
CA ILE A 138 -4.25 -11.20 -23.45
C ILE A 138 -4.36 -9.68 -23.36
N MET A 139 -3.84 -8.94 -24.34
CA MET A 139 -3.93 -7.48 -24.36
C MET A 139 -5.38 -6.99 -24.38
N LYS A 140 -6.26 -7.68 -25.12
CA LYS A 140 -7.69 -7.36 -25.17
C LYS A 140 -8.37 -7.60 -23.83
N ILE A 141 -8.10 -8.72 -23.16
CA ILE A 141 -8.64 -9.04 -21.83
C ILE A 141 -8.21 -7.97 -20.82
N LEU A 142 -6.91 -7.68 -20.73
CA LEU A 142 -6.38 -6.70 -19.78
C LEU A 142 -6.96 -5.31 -19.99
N LYS A 143 -7.10 -4.89 -21.26
CA LYS A 143 -7.72 -3.62 -21.61
C LYS A 143 -9.18 -3.56 -21.15
N GLY A 144 -9.97 -4.60 -21.44
CA GLY A 144 -11.38 -4.67 -21.03
C GLY A 144 -11.54 -4.62 -19.51
N MET A 145 -10.76 -5.43 -18.80
CA MET A 145 -10.76 -5.43 -17.33
C MET A 145 -10.31 -4.09 -16.75
N GLY A 146 -9.30 -3.45 -17.35
CA GLY A 146 -8.81 -2.14 -16.94
C GLY A 146 -9.84 -1.03 -17.11
N GLU A 147 -10.61 -1.05 -18.20
CA GLU A 147 -11.72 -0.13 -18.44
C GLU A 147 -12.83 -0.32 -17.38
N THR A 148 -13.26 -1.56 -17.14
CA THR A 148 -14.27 -1.89 -16.12
C THR A 148 -13.82 -1.47 -14.71
N PHE A 149 -12.56 -1.75 -14.36
CA PHE A 149 -11.97 -1.35 -13.09
C PHE A 149 -11.97 0.18 -12.92
N CYS A 150 -11.47 0.94 -13.90
CA CYS A 150 -11.41 2.40 -13.81
C CYS A 150 -12.81 3.03 -13.71
N GLN A 151 -13.80 2.48 -14.41
CA GLN A 151 -15.19 2.93 -14.31
C GLN A 151 -15.72 2.76 -12.88
N HIS A 152 -15.64 1.56 -12.32
CA HIS A 152 -16.16 1.31 -10.95
C HIS A 152 -15.31 1.99 -9.86
N TYR A 153 -14.02 2.18 -10.09
CA TYR A 153 -13.15 2.87 -9.13
C TYR A 153 -13.49 4.37 -9.01
N THR A 154 -13.94 5.00 -10.10
CA THR A 154 -14.27 6.44 -10.13
C THR A 154 -15.73 6.75 -9.84
N GLN A 155 -16.62 5.78 -10.01
CA GLN A 155 -18.03 5.91 -9.63
C GLN A 155 -18.18 6.07 -8.11
N SER A 156 -19.11 6.94 -7.72
CA SER A 156 -19.53 7.08 -6.32
C SER A 156 -20.75 6.19 -6.08
N THR A 157 -20.72 5.41 -5.01
CA THR A 157 -21.84 4.59 -4.53
C THR A 157 -22.27 5.08 -3.15
N ASP A 158 -23.45 4.66 -2.69
CA ASP A 158 -23.96 5.01 -1.35
C ASP A 158 -23.02 4.55 -0.22
N GLU A 159 -22.26 3.48 -0.45
CA GLU A 159 -21.31 2.91 0.50
C GLU A 159 -19.90 3.48 0.34
N GLN A 160 -19.55 4.04 -0.83
CA GLN A 160 -18.17 4.39 -1.14
C GLN A 160 -18.03 5.60 -2.08
N PRO A 161 -17.36 6.67 -1.65
CA PRO A 161 -17.11 7.82 -2.52
C PRO A 161 -16.15 7.44 -3.66
N GLY A 162 -16.47 7.92 -4.86
CA GLY A 162 -15.63 7.76 -6.04
C GLY A 162 -14.26 8.41 -5.82
N SER A 163 -13.21 7.75 -6.30
CA SER A 163 -11.84 8.25 -6.20
C SER A 163 -11.37 8.87 -7.53
N HIS A 164 -10.39 9.77 -7.49
CA HIS A 164 -9.88 10.41 -8.70
C HIS A 164 -9.31 9.39 -9.71
N ILE A 165 -9.55 9.62 -11.00
CA ILE A 165 -9.16 8.71 -12.10
C ILE A 165 -7.66 8.40 -12.12
N ASP A 166 -6.81 9.36 -11.78
CA ASP A 166 -5.36 9.17 -11.75
C ASP A 166 -4.93 8.06 -10.78
N PHE A 167 -5.65 7.91 -9.66
CA PHE A 167 -5.38 6.81 -8.74
C PHE A 167 -5.75 5.47 -9.37
N ALA A 168 -6.89 5.38 -10.06
CA ALA A 168 -7.31 4.17 -10.75
C ALA A 168 -6.26 3.76 -11.80
N VAL A 169 -5.88 4.69 -12.68
CA VAL A 169 -4.88 4.44 -13.74
C VAL A 169 -3.54 4.01 -13.13
N ASN A 170 -3.10 4.65 -12.03
CA ASN A 170 -1.88 4.25 -11.33
C ASN A 170 -1.99 2.85 -10.71
N ARG A 171 -3.12 2.49 -10.10
CA ARG A 171 -3.34 1.13 -9.56
C ARG A 171 -3.32 0.08 -10.67
N LEU A 172 -4.03 0.36 -11.76
CA LEU A 172 -4.12 -0.51 -12.91
C LEU A 172 -2.73 -0.77 -13.50
N LYS A 173 -1.93 0.29 -13.70
CA LYS A 173 -0.56 0.15 -14.21
C LYS A 173 0.31 -0.76 -13.34
N LEU A 174 0.24 -0.63 -12.01
CA LEU A 174 0.97 -1.51 -11.10
C LEU A 174 0.50 -2.96 -11.20
N ALA A 175 -0.80 -3.18 -11.35
CA ALA A 175 -1.37 -4.51 -11.52
C ALA A 175 -0.98 -5.13 -12.86
N GLU A 176 -0.95 -4.37 -13.96
CA GLU A 176 -0.46 -4.85 -15.27
C GLU A 176 1.01 -5.27 -15.21
N ILE A 177 1.86 -4.49 -14.52
CA ILE A 177 3.28 -4.86 -14.34
C ILE A 177 3.40 -6.16 -13.55
N LEU A 178 2.65 -6.28 -12.43
CA LEU A 178 2.62 -7.52 -11.64
C LEU A 178 2.10 -8.71 -12.45
N TYR A 179 1.05 -8.50 -13.25
CA TYR A 179 0.45 -9.52 -14.09
C TYR A 179 1.49 -10.13 -15.03
N TYR A 180 2.20 -9.31 -15.82
CA TYR A 180 3.20 -9.82 -16.76
C TYR A 180 4.37 -10.48 -16.03
N LYS A 181 4.80 -9.93 -14.88
CA LYS A 181 5.85 -10.53 -14.05
C LYS A 181 5.47 -11.92 -13.54
N ILE A 182 4.26 -12.06 -12.99
CA ILE A 182 3.79 -13.33 -12.43
C ILE A 182 3.53 -14.31 -13.57
N LEU A 183 2.88 -13.88 -14.65
CA LEU A 183 2.64 -14.70 -15.83
C LEU A 183 3.94 -15.28 -16.39
N GLU A 184 4.96 -14.45 -16.58
CA GLU A 184 6.28 -14.91 -17.02
C GLU A 184 6.87 -15.94 -16.05
N THR A 185 6.80 -15.68 -14.75
CA THR A 185 7.30 -16.61 -13.73
C THR A 185 6.59 -17.98 -13.82
N VAL A 186 5.26 -17.97 -13.96
CA VAL A 186 4.45 -19.18 -14.12
C VAL A 186 4.83 -19.89 -15.41
N MET A 187 4.90 -19.19 -16.55
CA MET A 187 5.22 -19.78 -17.84
C MET A 187 6.62 -20.38 -17.89
N VAL A 188 7.63 -19.68 -17.37
CA VAL A 188 9.01 -20.20 -17.31
C VAL A 188 9.10 -21.48 -16.48
N GLN A 189 8.39 -21.54 -15.35
CA GLN A 189 8.36 -22.75 -14.52
C GLN A 189 7.60 -23.88 -15.22
N GLU A 190 6.51 -23.57 -15.90
CA GLU A 190 5.68 -24.54 -16.58
C GLU A 190 6.36 -25.12 -17.82
N THR A 191 7.09 -24.32 -18.59
CA THR A 191 7.95 -24.79 -19.69
C THR A 191 8.99 -25.79 -19.20
N ARG A 192 9.60 -25.54 -18.01
CA ARG A 192 10.54 -26.49 -17.39
C ARG A 192 9.85 -27.78 -16.97
N ARG A 193 8.66 -27.68 -16.36
CA ARG A 193 7.87 -28.83 -15.89
C ARG A 193 7.41 -29.73 -17.05
N LEU A 194 7.04 -29.11 -18.16
CA LEU A 194 6.50 -29.76 -19.35
C LEU A 194 7.56 -30.10 -20.41
N HIS A 195 8.85 -29.89 -20.14
CA HIS A 195 9.95 -30.19 -21.06
C HIS A 195 9.79 -29.56 -22.46
N GLY A 196 9.28 -28.33 -22.53
CA GLY A 196 9.13 -27.59 -23.78
C GLY A 196 7.93 -28.00 -24.65
N MET A 197 6.91 -28.65 -24.07
CA MET A 197 5.63 -28.85 -24.76
C MET A 197 4.92 -27.50 -25.01
N ASP A 198 4.06 -27.50 -26.03
CA ASP A 198 3.25 -26.33 -26.40
C ASP A 198 2.32 -25.88 -25.26
N MET A 199 2.29 -24.56 -25.04
CA MET A 199 1.57 -23.91 -23.95
C MET A 199 0.24 -23.28 -24.40
N SER A 200 -0.12 -23.39 -25.68
CA SER A 200 -1.26 -22.68 -26.27
C SER A 200 -2.56 -22.94 -25.50
N VAL A 201 -2.84 -24.22 -25.16
CA VAL A 201 -4.07 -24.60 -24.44
C VAL A 201 -4.18 -23.91 -23.09
N LEU A 202 -3.06 -23.71 -22.37
CA LEU A 202 -3.05 -23.02 -21.08
C LEU A 202 -3.22 -21.51 -21.26
N LEU A 203 -2.47 -20.93 -22.20
CA LEU A 203 -2.46 -19.49 -22.45
C LEU A 203 -3.72 -18.97 -23.18
N GLU A 204 -4.58 -19.85 -23.67
CA GLU A 204 -5.89 -19.51 -24.23
C GLU A 204 -7.02 -19.50 -23.20
N GLN A 205 -6.76 -19.93 -21.96
CA GLN A 205 -7.80 -19.93 -20.94
C GLN A 205 -8.06 -18.51 -20.44
N ASP A 206 -9.12 -17.88 -20.94
CA ASP A 206 -9.53 -16.55 -20.50
C ASP A 206 -9.69 -16.47 -18.98
N ILE A 207 -10.32 -17.48 -18.35
CA ILE A 207 -10.54 -17.49 -16.89
C ILE A 207 -9.24 -17.44 -16.09
N PHE A 208 -8.15 -18.00 -16.61
CA PHE A 208 -6.84 -17.93 -15.98
C PHE A 208 -6.31 -16.48 -15.98
N HIS A 209 -6.39 -15.79 -17.13
CA HIS A 209 -5.95 -14.40 -17.25
C HIS A 209 -6.80 -13.44 -16.42
N HIS A 210 -8.12 -13.62 -16.43
CA HIS A 210 -9.03 -12.82 -15.60
C HIS A 210 -8.74 -13.02 -14.11
N SER A 211 -8.58 -14.27 -13.67
CA SER A 211 -8.27 -14.56 -12.27
C SER A 211 -6.92 -14.00 -11.85
N LEU A 212 -5.90 -14.13 -12.69
CA LEU A 212 -4.55 -13.61 -12.42
C LEU A 212 -4.56 -12.08 -12.34
N MET A 213 -5.24 -11.40 -13.26
CA MET A 213 -5.33 -9.94 -13.27
C MET A 213 -6.13 -9.41 -12.08
N ALA A 214 -7.26 -10.04 -11.74
CA ALA A 214 -8.05 -9.69 -10.56
C ALA A 214 -7.23 -9.85 -9.27
N CYS A 215 -6.45 -10.92 -9.16
CA CYS A 215 -5.53 -11.14 -8.05
C CYS A 215 -4.43 -10.06 -7.99
N CYS A 216 -3.85 -9.66 -9.12
CA CYS A 216 -2.88 -8.57 -9.17
C CYS A 216 -3.48 -7.24 -8.72
N LEU A 217 -4.73 -6.94 -9.12
CA LEU A 217 -5.46 -5.77 -8.66
C LEU A 217 -5.70 -5.84 -7.15
N GLU A 218 -6.12 -6.98 -6.61
CA GLU A 218 -6.31 -7.17 -5.16
C GLU A 218 -5.02 -6.91 -4.37
N ILE A 219 -3.88 -7.45 -4.82
CA ILE A 219 -2.57 -7.20 -4.20
C ILE A 219 -2.26 -5.70 -4.16
N VAL A 220 -2.51 -4.99 -5.26
CA VAL A 220 -2.28 -3.54 -5.34
C VAL A 220 -3.23 -2.78 -4.42
N LEU A 221 -4.52 -3.12 -4.42
CA LEU A 221 -5.53 -2.48 -3.56
C LEU A 221 -5.17 -2.67 -2.08
N PHE A 222 -4.87 -3.91 -1.69
CA PHE A 222 -4.42 -4.25 -0.33
C PHE A 222 -3.16 -3.49 0.06
N ALA A 223 -2.15 -3.45 -0.81
CA ALA A 223 -0.87 -2.79 -0.52
C ALA A 223 -1.05 -1.31 -0.21
N TYR A 224 -2.03 -0.66 -0.82
CA TYR A 224 -2.35 0.75 -0.60
C TYR A 224 -3.46 1.00 0.45
N SER A 225 -3.82 -0.03 1.24
CA SER A 225 -4.89 0.05 2.24
C SER A 225 -6.19 0.63 1.64
N SER A 226 -6.54 0.18 0.43
CA SER A 226 -7.74 0.63 -0.26
C SER A 226 -8.98 0.36 0.58
N PRO A 227 -9.95 1.29 0.62
CA PRO A 227 -11.22 1.04 1.28
C PRO A 227 -12.09 0.05 0.49
N ARG A 228 -11.73 -0.25 -0.78
CA ARG A 228 -12.36 -1.28 -1.60
C ARG A 228 -11.79 -2.64 -1.20
N THR A 229 -12.44 -3.25 -0.22
CA THR A 229 -12.01 -4.54 0.35
C THR A 229 -12.56 -5.70 -0.48
N PHE A 230 -11.80 -6.78 -0.59
CA PHE A 230 -12.31 -8.06 -1.11
C PHE A 230 -13.67 -8.41 -0.46
N PRO A 231 -14.69 -8.86 -1.23
CA PRO A 231 -14.65 -9.35 -2.61
C PRO A 231 -14.88 -8.30 -3.72
N TRP A 232 -14.78 -6.99 -3.41
CA TRP A 232 -15.12 -5.91 -4.36
C TRP A 232 -14.55 -6.10 -5.78
N ILE A 233 -13.28 -6.51 -5.89
CA ILE A 233 -12.62 -6.62 -7.20
C ILE A 233 -13.19 -7.73 -8.08
N ILE A 234 -13.59 -8.86 -7.50
CA ILE A 234 -14.18 -9.97 -8.27
C ILE A 234 -15.63 -9.67 -8.65
N GLU A 235 -16.36 -8.92 -7.81
CA GLU A 235 -17.71 -8.43 -8.14
C GLU A 235 -17.68 -7.45 -9.32
N VAL A 236 -16.75 -6.48 -9.29
CA VAL A 236 -16.56 -5.51 -10.39
C VAL A 236 -16.20 -6.18 -11.71
N LEU A 237 -15.37 -7.22 -11.66
CA LEU A 237 -14.88 -7.93 -12.84
C LEU A 237 -15.79 -9.09 -13.26
N ASN A 238 -16.88 -9.35 -12.53
CA ASN A 238 -17.80 -10.47 -12.74
C ASN A 238 -17.09 -11.85 -12.79
N LEU A 239 -16.27 -12.12 -11.78
CA LEU A 239 -15.53 -13.38 -11.61
C LEU A 239 -16.12 -14.30 -10.55
#